data_AF-A0AAV4XS00-F1
#
_entry.id   AF-A0AAV4XS00-F1
#
_cell.length_a   1.000
_cell.length_b   1.000
_cell.length_c   1.000
_cell.angle_alpha   90.00
_cell.angle_beta   90.00
_cell.angle_gamma   90.00
#
_symmetry.space_group_name_H-M   'P 1'
#
loop_
_entity.id
_entity.type
_entity.pdbx_description
1 polymer ?
#
loop_
_entity_poly.entity_id
_entity_poly.type
_entity_poly.pdbx_seq_one_letter_code
_entity_poly.pdbx_strand_id
1 'polypeptide(L)'
;MKRPEQGSALRNRLVKLMTCPNYSVQMLVADLLFVLCKENVRRLIKYTGYGNAAGLLANRGLLHGGNGRTDNYSSESEDTDTEEFLQHRDNINPMVGCYQEPQPSPFEGLTEEQKEFEAMQLVNMLEKLTKEGVIQPGCLGPDGKPQAVEHILQLHESSAKPVSEVKGKQEDKE
;
A
#
# COMPACT_ATOMS: atom_id res chain seq x y z
N MET A 1 -10.53 -1.40 -16.37
CA MET A 1 -11.17 -2.18 -15.28
C MET A 1 -11.92 -1.23 -14.36
N LYS A 2 -13.15 -1.55 -13.92
CA LYS A 2 -13.89 -0.72 -12.94
C LYS A 2 -13.46 -1.07 -11.52
N ARG A 3 -13.69 -0.17 -10.55
CA ARG A 3 -13.36 -0.45 -9.15
C ARG A 3 -14.18 -1.62 -8.59
N PRO A 4 -13.66 -2.41 -7.63
CA PRO A 4 -14.35 -3.55 -7.04
C PRO A 4 -15.75 -3.25 -6.50
N GLU A 5 -15.98 -2.06 -5.95
CA GLU A 5 -17.27 -1.59 -5.42
C GLU A 5 -18.23 -1.04 -6.49
N GLN A 6 -17.75 -0.82 -7.71
CA GLN A 6 -18.53 -0.26 -8.82
C GLN A 6 -19.06 -1.38 -9.73
N GLY A 7 -20.35 -1.68 -9.62
CA GLY A 7 -21.02 -2.63 -10.52
C GLY A 7 -22.36 -3.12 -9.99
N SER A 8 -23.08 -3.87 -10.82
CA SER A 8 -24.40 -4.43 -10.48
C SER A 8 -24.33 -5.86 -9.92
N ALA A 9 -23.20 -6.55 -10.07
CA ALA A 9 -23.02 -7.93 -9.64
C ALA A 9 -22.98 -8.06 -8.10
N LEU A 10 -23.22 -9.28 -7.61
CA LEU A 10 -23.26 -9.57 -6.17
C LEU A 10 -21.95 -9.18 -5.47
N ARG A 11 -20.80 -9.52 -6.06
CA ARG A 11 -19.48 -9.13 -5.57
C ARG A 11 -19.40 -7.62 -5.31
N ASN A 12 -19.78 -6.80 -6.30
CA ASN A 12 -19.69 -5.35 -6.18
C ASN A 12 -20.57 -4.81 -5.03
N ARG A 13 -21.79 -5.36 -4.89
CA ARG A 13 -22.69 -4.99 -3.80
C ARG A 13 -22.13 -5.37 -2.43
N LEU A 14 -21.53 -6.55 -2.30
CA LEU A 14 -20.88 -6.99 -1.06
C LEU A 14 -19.65 -6.14 -0.72
N VAL A 15 -18.79 -5.87 -1.70
CA VAL A 15 -17.61 -5.00 -1.49
C VAL A 15 -18.03 -3.59 -1.09
N LYS A 16 -19.12 -3.05 -1.66
CA LYS A 16 -19.69 -1.77 -1.24
C LYS A 16 -20.20 -1.79 0.21
N LEU A 17 -20.70 -2.93 0.70
CA LEU A 17 -21.12 -3.08 2.09
C LEU A 17 -19.94 -3.18 3.07
N MET A 18 -18.74 -3.56 2.62
CA MET A 18 -17.53 -3.55 3.45
C MET A 18 -17.11 -2.14 3.91
N THR A 19 -17.68 -1.09 3.33
CA THR A 19 -17.41 0.31 3.72
C THR A 19 -18.69 1.04 4.16
N CYS A 20 -19.75 0.30 4.48
CA CYS A 20 -20.99 0.89 4.98
C CYS A 20 -20.81 1.38 6.44
N PRO A 21 -21.56 2.43 6.85
CA PRO A 21 -21.44 2.97 8.21
C PRO A 21 -21.97 2.03 9.30
N ASN A 22 -22.71 0.98 8.92
CA ASN A 22 -23.21 0.00 9.87
C ASN A 22 -22.16 -1.08 10.14
N TYR A 23 -21.50 -0.97 11.30
CA TYR A 23 -20.41 -1.86 11.71
C TYR A 23 -20.78 -3.35 11.65
N SER A 24 -21.99 -3.73 12.08
CA SER A 24 -22.40 -5.14 12.08
C SER A 24 -22.48 -5.71 10.67
N VAL A 25 -23.02 -4.94 9.72
CA VAL A 25 -23.13 -5.38 8.32
C VAL A 25 -21.75 -5.42 7.67
N GLN A 26 -20.94 -4.38 7.87
CA GLN A 26 -19.58 -4.31 7.35
C GLN A 26 -18.75 -5.51 7.80
N MET A 27 -18.75 -5.82 9.10
CA MET A 27 -17.97 -6.93 9.66
C MET A 27 -18.45 -8.29 9.14
N LEU A 28 -19.76 -8.54 9.14
CA LEU A 28 -20.32 -9.82 8.66
C LEU A 28 -20.01 -10.06 7.18
N VAL A 29 -20.11 -9.03 6.34
CA VAL A 29 -19.80 -9.15 4.91
C VAL A 29 -18.30 -9.34 4.69
N ALA A 30 -17.47 -8.61 5.42
CA ALA A 30 -16.03 -8.74 5.33
C ALA A 30 -15.55 -10.13 5.79
N ASP A 31 -16.13 -10.66 6.86
CA ASP A 31 -15.87 -12.02 7.35
C ASP A 31 -16.30 -13.08 6.35
N LEU A 32 -17.51 -12.96 5.78
CA LEU A 32 -18.00 -13.85 4.74
C LEU A 32 -17.03 -13.89 3.55
N LEU A 33 -16.61 -12.72 3.05
CA LEU A 33 -15.68 -12.64 1.92
C LEU A 33 -14.29 -13.21 2.26
N PHE A 34 -13.82 -13.01 3.49
CA PHE A 34 -12.52 -13.56 3.92
C PHE A 34 -12.53 -15.08 4.03
N VAL A 35 -13.61 -15.67 4.56
CA VAL A 35 -13.82 -17.12 4.60
C VAL A 35 -13.90 -17.70 3.19
N LEU A 36 -14.62 -17.04 2.27
CA LEU A 36 -14.66 -17.44 0.84
C LEU A 36 -13.27 -17.35 0.19
N CYS A 37 -12.43 -16.42 0.63
CA CYS A 37 -11.04 -16.29 0.21
C CYS A 37 -10.08 -17.26 0.92
N LYS A 38 -10.59 -18.27 1.64
CA LYS A 38 -9.79 -19.25 2.41
C LYS A 38 -8.84 -18.58 3.42
N GLU A 39 -9.26 -17.46 4.01
CA GLU A 39 -8.46 -16.66 4.94
C GLU A 39 -7.12 -16.15 4.35
N ASN A 40 -7.01 -16.10 3.02
CA ASN A 40 -5.82 -15.60 2.33
C ASN A 40 -5.97 -14.10 2.03
N VAL A 41 -5.13 -13.29 2.68
CA VAL A 41 -5.12 -11.82 2.53
C VAL A 41 -4.87 -11.39 1.09
N ARG A 42 -3.90 -12.01 0.41
CA ARG A 42 -3.59 -11.70 -0.99
C ARG A 42 -4.79 -11.97 -1.89
N ARG A 43 -5.48 -13.10 -1.69
CA ARG A 43 -6.70 -13.45 -2.46
C ARG A 43 -7.83 -12.47 -2.20
N LEU A 44 -8.06 -12.09 -0.93
CA LEU A 44 -9.06 -11.08 -0.58
C LEU A 44 -8.78 -9.76 -1.32
N ILE A 45 -7.54 -9.26 -1.26
CA ILE A 45 -7.15 -7.99 -1.90
C ILE A 45 -7.40 -8.02 -3.42
N LYS A 46 -7.18 -9.16 -4.10
CA LYS A 46 -7.47 -9.28 -5.54
C LYS A 46 -8.94 -9.01 -5.88
N TYR A 47 -9.88 -9.42 -5.02
CA TYR A 47 -11.32 -9.29 -5.29
C TYR A 47 -11.94 -8.02 -4.73
N THR A 48 -11.41 -7.49 -3.62
CA THR A 48 -12.02 -6.37 -2.90
C THR A 48 -11.22 -5.07 -3.05
N GLY A 49 -9.92 -5.16 -3.33
CA GLY A 49 -8.97 -4.04 -3.17
C GLY A 49 -8.58 -3.84 -1.70
N TYR A 50 -7.33 -3.39 -1.47
CA TYR A 50 -6.82 -3.20 -0.11
C TYR A 50 -7.59 -2.14 0.66
N GLY A 51 -7.98 -1.02 0.02
CA GLY A 51 -8.75 0.04 0.68
C GLY A 51 -10.06 -0.45 1.29
N ASN A 52 -10.81 -1.30 0.57
CA ASN A 52 -12.06 -1.87 1.07
C ASN A 52 -11.82 -2.93 2.15
N ALA A 53 -10.72 -3.69 2.06
CA ALA A 53 -10.35 -4.72 3.04
C ALA A 53 -9.63 -4.16 4.28
N ALA A 54 -9.12 -2.93 4.24
CA ALA A 54 -8.25 -2.37 5.28
C ALA A 54 -8.87 -2.43 6.68
N GLY A 55 -10.17 -2.14 6.80
CA GLY A 55 -10.88 -2.22 8.08
C GLY A 55 -10.88 -3.64 8.67
N LEU A 56 -11.12 -4.66 7.84
CA LEU A 56 -11.06 -6.05 8.26
C LEU A 56 -9.63 -6.47 8.65
N LEU A 57 -8.65 -6.10 7.81
CA LEU A 57 -7.24 -6.44 8.03
C LEU A 57 -6.70 -5.78 9.29
N ALA A 58 -7.11 -4.54 9.59
CA ALA A 58 -6.78 -3.85 10.82
C ALA A 58 -7.35 -4.58 12.04
N ASN A 59 -8.64 -4.93 12.01
CA ASN A 59 -9.30 -5.62 13.11
C ASN A 59 -8.70 -7.02 13.41
N ARG A 60 -8.13 -7.68 12.39
CA ARG A 60 -7.45 -8.98 12.54
C ARG A 60 -5.94 -8.90 12.75
N GLY A 61 -5.34 -7.70 12.74
CA GLY A 61 -3.88 -7.54 12.85
C GLY A 61 -3.11 -8.04 11.62
N LEU A 62 -3.74 -8.14 10.46
CA LEU A 62 -3.18 -8.70 9.21
C LEU A 62 -2.70 -7.62 8.21
N LEU A 63 -2.57 -6.36 8.65
CA LEU A 63 -2.17 -5.24 7.78
C LEU A 63 -0.80 -5.44 7.10
N HIS A 64 0.12 -6.16 7.74
CA HIS A 64 1.45 -6.46 7.19
C HIS A 64 1.47 -7.66 6.22
N GLY A 65 0.30 -8.13 5.78
CA GLY A 65 0.21 -9.25 4.84
C GLY A 65 0.45 -10.62 5.46
N GLY A 66 0.14 -10.78 6.75
CA GLY A 66 0.17 -12.08 7.42
C GLY A 66 -0.84 -13.03 6.79
N ASN A 67 -0.47 -14.30 6.66
CA ASN A 67 -1.42 -15.34 6.30
C ASN A 67 -2.33 -15.59 7.52
N GLY A 68 -3.64 -15.70 7.30
CA GLY A 68 -4.54 -16.29 8.30
C GLY A 68 -4.09 -17.72 8.62
N ARG A 69 -4.79 -18.41 9.53
CA ARG A 69 -4.52 -19.83 9.83
C ARG A 69 -4.95 -20.70 8.63
N THR A 70 -4.16 -20.68 7.57
CA THR A 70 -4.41 -21.36 6.28
C THR A 70 -4.32 -22.88 6.39
N ASP A 71 -3.84 -23.42 7.52
CA ASP A 71 -3.55 -24.83 7.76
C ASP A 71 -4.81 -25.75 7.69
N ASN A 72 -6.01 -25.17 7.74
CA ASN A 72 -7.28 -25.92 7.80
C ASN A 72 -8.04 -26.01 6.46
N TYR A 73 -7.55 -25.38 5.39
CA TYR A 73 -8.23 -25.40 4.09
C TYR A 73 -7.59 -26.43 3.15
N SER A 74 -8.37 -27.47 2.82
CA SER A 74 -7.98 -28.45 1.81
C SER A 74 -7.89 -27.77 0.43
N SER A 75 -6.74 -27.95 -0.24
CA SER A 75 -6.37 -27.41 -1.55
C SER A 75 -5.88 -25.95 -1.59
N GLU A 76 -4.56 -25.80 -1.75
CA GLU A 76 -3.89 -24.57 -2.24
C GLU A 76 -4.07 -24.36 -3.76
N SER A 77 -4.60 -25.35 -4.50
CA SER A 77 -4.38 -25.48 -5.95
C SER A 77 -5.48 -24.87 -6.84
N GLU A 78 -6.15 -23.82 -6.41
CA GLU A 78 -7.01 -23.04 -7.31
C GLU A 78 -6.59 -21.57 -7.23
N ASP A 79 -5.65 -21.20 -8.10
CA ASP A 79 -5.46 -19.82 -8.51
C ASP A 79 -6.69 -19.43 -9.33
N THR A 80 -7.76 -19.05 -8.64
CA THR A 80 -8.96 -18.47 -9.25
C THR A 80 -8.69 -17.04 -9.69
N ASP A 81 -7.57 -16.81 -10.38
CA ASP A 81 -7.27 -15.50 -10.92
C ASP A 81 -8.37 -15.15 -11.92
N THR A 82 -9.03 -14.00 -11.71
CA THR A 82 -9.98 -13.49 -12.71
C THR A 82 -9.22 -13.21 -14.00
N GLU A 83 -9.82 -13.49 -15.16
CA GLU A 83 -9.19 -13.24 -16.46
C GLU A 83 -8.68 -11.79 -16.59
N GLU A 84 -9.43 -10.83 -16.02
CA GLU A 84 -9.08 -9.41 -15.94
C GLU A 84 -7.80 -9.15 -15.10
N PHE A 85 -7.58 -9.95 -14.05
CA PHE A 85 -6.41 -9.85 -13.18
C PHE A 85 -5.16 -10.39 -13.89
N LEU A 86 -5.28 -11.51 -14.61
CA LEU A 86 -4.18 -12.11 -15.39
C LEU A 86 -3.66 -11.16 -16.47
N GLN A 87 -4.55 -10.44 -17.15
CA GLN A 87 -4.19 -9.50 -18.22
C GLN A 87 -3.42 -8.27 -17.74
N HIS A 88 -3.61 -7.87 -16.47
CA HIS A 88 -3.05 -6.64 -15.93
C HIS A 88 -2.28 -6.85 -14.62
N ARG A 89 -1.76 -8.05 -14.34
CA ARG A 89 -1.09 -8.38 -13.05
C ARG A 89 -0.06 -7.34 -12.63
N ASP A 90 0.73 -6.85 -13.57
CA ASP A 90 1.82 -5.90 -13.29
C ASP A 90 1.34 -4.46 -13.10
N ASN A 91 0.12 -4.14 -13.54
CA ASN A 91 -0.41 -2.77 -13.57
C ASN A 91 -1.62 -2.55 -12.64
N ILE A 92 -1.98 -3.54 -11.82
CA ILE A 92 -3.08 -3.39 -10.86
C ILE A 92 -2.55 -2.72 -9.60
N ASN A 93 -3.12 -1.58 -9.26
CA ASN A 93 -2.81 -0.92 -7.99
C ASN A 93 -3.44 -1.73 -6.84
N PRO A 94 -2.65 -2.32 -5.93
CA PRO A 94 -3.19 -3.13 -4.83
C PRO A 94 -4.06 -2.31 -3.86
N MET A 95 -3.82 -1.00 -3.74
CA MET A 95 -4.66 -0.11 -2.93
C MET A 95 -6.10 -0.05 -3.44
N VAL A 96 -6.26 0.12 -4.76
CA VAL A 96 -7.56 0.34 -5.40
C VAL A 96 -8.19 -0.98 -5.87
N GLY A 97 -7.38 -2.02 -6.10
CA GLY A 97 -7.84 -3.29 -6.65
C GLY A 97 -8.30 -3.20 -8.11
N CYS A 98 -7.91 -2.16 -8.84
CA CYS A 98 -8.20 -2.00 -10.26
C CYS A 98 -6.99 -1.45 -11.03
N TYR A 99 -6.96 -1.71 -12.33
CA TYR A 99 -6.05 -1.04 -13.25
C TYR A 99 -6.34 0.46 -13.26
N GLN A 100 -5.32 1.28 -13.00
CA GLN A 100 -5.36 2.72 -13.16
C GLN A 100 -4.55 3.07 -14.39
N GLU A 101 -5.18 3.74 -15.36
CA GLU A 101 -4.45 4.27 -16.51
C GLU A 101 -3.35 5.21 -16.01
N PRO A 102 -2.14 5.14 -16.60
CA PRO A 102 -1.06 6.05 -16.24
C PRO A 102 -1.55 7.48 -16.45
N GLN A 103 -1.61 8.24 -15.35
CA GLN A 103 -1.95 9.65 -15.41
C GLN A 103 -0.84 10.38 -16.16
N PRO A 104 -1.17 11.40 -16.96
CA PRO A 104 -0.16 12.27 -17.55
C PRO A 104 0.73 12.82 -16.44
N SER A 105 2.00 13.02 -16.75
CA SER A 105 2.91 13.61 -15.78
C SER A 105 2.39 14.99 -15.40
N PRO A 106 2.41 15.38 -14.11
CA PRO A 106 1.91 16.70 -13.68
C PRO A 106 2.70 17.86 -14.29
N PHE A 107 3.83 17.57 -14.95
CA PHE A 107 4.68 18.53 -15.65
C PHE A 107 4.35 18.68 -17.14
N GLU A 108 3.43 17.89 -17.69
CA GLU A 108 2.99 18.03 -19.07
C GLU A 108 2.27 19.36 -19.29
N GLY A 109 2.80 20.20 -20.17
CA GLY A 109 2.24 21.52 -20.51
C GLY A 109 2.83 22.70 -19.73
N LEU A 110 3.75 22.46 -18.78
CA LEU A 110 4.48 23.54 -18.10
C LEU A 110 5.75 23.91 -18.88
N THR A 111 6.02 25.22 -18.99
CA THR A 111 7.32 25.71 -19.48
C THR A 111 8.40 25.47 -18.44
N GLU A 112 9.68 25.49 -18.85
CA GLU A 112 10.78 25.26 -17.90
C GLU A 112 10.83 26.32 -16.79
N GLU A 113 10.54 27.58 -17.12
CA GLU A 113 10.43 28.67 -16.15
C GLU A 113 9.33 28.41 -15.10
N GLN A 114 8.18 27.86 -15.53
CA GLN A 114 7.10 27.52 -14.61
C GLN A 114 7.48 26.37 -13.68
N LYS A 115 8.19 25.36 -14.20
CA LYS A 115 8.70 24.25 -13.38
C LYS A 115 9.69 24.74 -12.34
N GLU A 116 10.59 25.65 -12.71
CA GLU A 116 11.54 26.25 -11.76
C GLU A 116 10.82 27.06 -10.67
N PHE A 117 9.80 27.84 -11.04
CA PHE A 117 9.00 28.60 -10.09
C PHE A 117 8.27 27.70 -9.09
N GLU A 118 7.61 26.64 -9.56
CA GLU A 118 6.94 25.66 -8.70
C GLU A 118 7.94 24.91 -7.81
N ALA A 119 9.12 24.58 -8.34
CA ALA A 119 10.19 23.96 -7.55
C ALA A 119 10.65 24.88 -6.40
N MET A 120 10.85 26.17 -6.65
CA MET A 120 11.17 27.14 -5.60
C MET A 120 10.03 27.29 -4.59
N GLN A 121 8.77 27.27 -5.05
CA GLN A 121 7.61 27.32 -4.18
C GLN A 121 7.57 26.11 -3.23
N LEU A 122 7.85 24.91 -3.75
CA LEU A 122 7.91 23.67 -2.99
C LEU A 122 9.03 23.71 -1.94
N VAL A 123 10.22 24.17 -2.31
CA VAL A 123 11.35 24.35 -1.36
C VAL A 123 10.96 25.30 -0.23
N ASN A 124 10.31 26.41 -0.54
CA ASN A 124 9.84 27.36 0.47
C ASN A 124 8.79 26.75 1.41
N MET A 125 7.90 25.88 0.92
CA MET A 125 6.92 25.17 1.75
C MET A 125 7.61 24.15 2.68
N LEU A 126 8.57 23.38 2.16
CA LEU A 126 9.38 22.45 2.95
C LEU A 126 10.15 23.17 4.05
N GLU A 127 10.77 24.31 3.73
CA GLU A 127 11.51 25.11 4.69
C GLU A 127 10.60 25.61 5.82
N LYS A 128 9.39 26.09 5.48
CA LYS A 128 8.39 26.52 6.49
C LYS A 128 8.01 25.38 7.42
N LEU A 129 7.66 24.22 6.87
CA LEU A 129 7.29 23.04 7.67
C LEU A 129 8.44 22.56 8.56
N THR A 130 9.68 22.66 8.07
CA THR A 130 10.88 22.30 8.84
C THR A 130 11.12 23.29 9.98
N LYS A 131 10.98 24.60 9.73
CA LYS A 131 11.11 25.65 10.75
C LYS A 131 10.03 25.59 11.82
N GLU A 132 8.81 25.25 11.44
CA GLU A 132 7.69 25.03 12.36
C GLU A 132 7.81 23.70 13.14
N GLY A 133 8.77 22.84 12.78
CA GLY A 133 9.00 21.56 13.43
C GLY A 133 7.96 20.49 13.08
N VAL A 134 7.15 20.71 12.04
CA VAL A 134 6.12 19.76 11.57
C VAL A 134 6.78 18.56 10.89
N ILE A 135 7.86 18.81 10.15
CA ILE A 135 8.67 17.77 9.50
C ILE A 135 10.12 17.89 9.98
N GLN A 136 10.78 16.74 10.11
CA GLN A 136 12.21 16.67 10.36
C GLN A 136 12.85 15.74 9.33
N PRO A 137 13.92 16.18 8.64
CA PRO A 137 14.67 15.30 7.76
C PRO A 137 15.27 14.16 8.59
N GLY A 138 15.14 12.93 8.10
CA GLY A 138 15.64 11.73 8.76
C GLY A 138 16.55 10.91 7.84
N CYS A 139 17.59 10.32 8.43
CA CYS A 139 18.46 9.33 7.81
C CYS A 139 18.25 7.98 8.50
N LEU A 140 18.58 6.89 7.80
CA LEU A 140 18.64 5.56 8.42
C LEU A 140 19.95 5.46 9.20
N GLY A 141 19.85 5.24 10.51
CA GLY A 141 21.00 4.92 11.35
C GLY A 141 21.56 3.52 11.03
N PRO A 142 22.75 3.18 11.56
CA PRO A 142 23.34 1.84 11.39
C PRO A 142 22.44 0.72 11.94
N ASP A 143 21.55 1.05 12.89
CA ASP A 143 20.58 0.12 13.47
C ASP A 143 19.30 -0.06 12.61
N GLY A 144 19.24 0.55 11.42
CA GLY A 144 18.07 0.52 10.53
C GLY A 144 16.88 1.34 11.00
N LYS A 145 17.04 2.11 12.09
CA LYS A 145 15.99 3.01 12.63
C LYS A 145 16.14 4.43 12.05
N PRO A 146 15.02 5.15 11.85
CA PRO A 146 15.08 6.54 11.41
C PRO A 146 15.65 7.43 12.52
N GLN A 147 16.63 8.25 12.17
CA GLN A 147 17.28 9.22 13.05
C GLN A 147 17.20 10.60 12.42
N ALA A 148 16.87 11.63 13.23
CA ALA A 148 16.82 13.00 12.76
C ALA A 148 18.20 13.49 12.31
N VAL A 149 18.22 14.20 11.19
CA VAL A 149 19.41 14.75 10.57
C VAL A 149 19.66 16.15 11.10
N GLU A 150 20.88 16.41 11.59
CA GLU A 150 21.26 17.74 12.07
C GLU A 150 21.60 18.70 10.92
N HIS A 151 22.10 18.15 9.79
CA HIS A 151 22.53 18.96 8.64
C HIS A 151 22.21 18.28 7.30
N ILE A 152 21.65 19.05 6.35
CA ILE A 152 21.14 18.56 5.05
C ILE A 152 22.17 17.72 4.27
N LEU A 153 23.47 17.99 4.41
CA LEU A 153 24.54 17.21 3.75
C LEU A 153 24.52 15.72 4.12
N GLN A 154 24.09 15.37 5.33
CA GLN A 154 24.01 13.97 5.77
C GLN A 154 22.98 13.17 4.94
N LEU A 155 21.97 13.83 4.36
CA LEU A 155 21.01 13.19 3.46
C LEU A 155 21.69 12.72 2.18
N HIS A 156 22.55 13.55 1.60
CA HIS A 156 23.26 13.23 0.36
C HIS A 156 24.21 12.04 0.56
N GLU A 157 24.93 12.01 1.68
CA GLU A 157 25.82 10.90 2.03
C GLU A 157 25.07 9.57 2.25
N SER A 158 23.87 9.62 2.82
CA SER A 158 23.04 8.42 2.99
C SER A 158 22.49 7.87 1.66
N SER A 159 22.12 8.74 0.72
CA SER A 159 21.64 8.35 -0.60
C SER A 159 22.73 7.72 -1.49
N ALA A 160 24.01 7.99 -1.20
CA ALA A 160 25.14 7.44 -1.93
C ALA A 160 25.55 6.02 -1.46
N LYS A 161 25.02 5.53 -0.33
CA LYS A 161 25.30 4.17 0.15
C LYS A 161 24.27 3.19 -0.41
N PRO A 162 24.67 2.22 -1.26
CA PRO A 162 23.75 1.20 -1.76
C PRO A 162 23.22 0.33 -0.60
N VAL A 163 21.95 -0.07 -0.71
CA VAL A 163 21.14 -0.83 0.28
C VAL A 163 21.63 -2.30 0.46
N SER A 164 22.88 -2.63 0.13
CA SER A 164 23.36 -4.01 0.03
C SER A 164 23.91 -4.66 1.31
N GLU A 165 23.89 -4.00 2.48
CA GLU A 165 24.52 -4.56 3.70
C GLU A 165 23.59 -4.74 4.90
N VAL A 166 22.33 -5.14 4.68
CA VAL A 166 21.47 -5.65 5.77
C VAL A 166 20.98 -7.07 5.44
N LYS A 167 21.92 -8.00 5.28
CA LYS A 167 21.68 -9.44 5.43
C LYS A 167 22.89 -10.07 6.10
N GLY A 168 22.68 -10.64 7.28
CA GLY A 168 23.62 -11.61 7.87
C GLY A 168 24.09 -11.30 9.27
N LYS A 169 23.21 -11.41 10.26
CA LYS A 169 23.56 -12.06 11.53
C LYS A 169 22.43 -13.01 11.92
N GLN A 170 22.51 -14.23 11.40
CA GLN A 170 21.99 -15.39 12.12
C GLN A 170 22.81 -15.47 13.41
N GLU A 171 22.16 -15.31 14.55
CA GLU A 171 22.73 -15.74 15.82
C GLU A 171 22.58 -17.27 15.88
N ASP A 172 23.63 -17.97 15.49
CA ASP A 172 23.94 -19.27 16.06
C ASP A 172 24.36 -19.03 17.51
N LYS A 173 23.61 -19.59 18.46
CA LYS A 173 24.12 -19.91 19.80
C LYS A 173 23.63 -21.29 20.19
N GLU A 174 24.62 -22.08 20.58
CA GLU A 174 24.63 -23.45 21.11
C GLU A 174 23.52 -23.77 22.12
#